data_AF-A0A1V3XR81-F1
#
_entry.id   AF-A0A1V3XR81-F1
#
_cell.length_a   1.000
_cell.length_b   1.000
_cell.length_c   1.000
_cell.angle_alpha   90.00
_cell.angle_beta   90.00
_cell.angle_gamma   90.00
#
_symmetry.space_group_name_H-M   'P 1'
#
loop_
_entity.id
_entity.type
_entity.pdbx_description
1 polymer ?
#
loop_
_entity_poly.entity_id
_entity_poly.type
_entity_poly.pdbx_seq_one_letter_code
_entity_poly.pdbx_strand_id
1 'polypeptide(L)'
;MHALTGRAPVFTAGAAPSGPVDCAVQVRAHGETVAATAELVGDELLVRLHAPLRGVARGQTAVLYRPDPGGDEVLGSATIAGSHRRQTAS
;
A
#
# COMPACT_ATOMS: atom_id res chain seq x y z
N MET A 1 11.59 9.50 1.54
CA MET A 1 10.52 8.48 1.71
C MET A 1 9.79 8.29 0.38
N HIS A 2 9.44 7.06 -0.01
CA HIS A 2 8.62 6.80 -1.21
C HIS A 2 7.17 6.58 -0.80
N ALA A 3 6.22 7.08 -1.58
CA ALA A 3 4.81 6.90 -1.27
C ALA A 3 3.99 6.60 -2.53
N LEU A 4 2.94 5.81 -2.33
CA LEU A 4 1.90 5.53 -3.31
C LEU A 4 0.58 6.14 -2.83
N THR A 5 -0.21 6.62 -3.78
CA THR A 5 -1.60 6.98 -3.56
C THR A 5 -2.47 5.99 -4.31
N GLY A 6 -3.41 5.36 -3.62
CA GLY A 6 -4.39 4.45 -4.16
C GLY A 6 -5.80 5.04 -4.13
N ARG A 7 -6.62 4.70 -5.14
CA ARG A 7 -8.05 5.03 -5.19
C ARG A 7 -8.89 3.76 -5.15
N ALA A 8 -10.18 3.94 -4.82
CA ALA A 8 -11.15 2.85 -4.72
C ALA A 8 -10.63 1.68 -3.86
N PRO A 9 -10.22 1.96 -2.61
CA PRO A 9 -9.73 0.91 -1.74
C PRO A 9 -10.82 -0.11 -1.42
N VAL A 10 -10.46 -1.39 -1.42
CA VAL A 10 -11.31 -2.50 -1.00
C VAL A 10 -10.62 -3.20 0.15
N PHE A 11 -11.29 -3.32 1.29
CA PHE A 11 -10.74 -3.94 2.49
C PHE A 11 -11.39 -5.30 2.73
N THR A 12 -10.57 -6.31 3.01
CA THR A 12 -11.03 -7.70 3.20
C THR A 12 -12.00 -7.83 4.38
N ALA A 13 -11.76 -7.07 5.45
CA ALA A 13 -12.61 -7.05 6.64
C ALA A 13 -13.98 -6.35 6.42
N GLY A 14 -14.25 -5.83 5.22
CA GLY A 14 -15.47 -5.09 4.90
C GLY A 14 -15.51 -3.63 5.40
N ALA A 15 -14.55 -3.23 6.22
CA ALA A 15 -14.36 -1.87 6.71
C ALA A 15 -12.88 -1.47 6.66
N ALA A 16 -12.62 -0.17 6.54
CA ALA A 16 -11.28 0.38 6.59
C ALA A 16 -10.68 0.29 8.01
N PRO A 17 -9.35 0.12 8.14
CA PRO A 17 -8.67 0.32 9.42
C PRO A 17 -8.93 1.73 9.97
N SER A 18 -9.06 1.86 11.29
CA SER A 18 -9.34 3.14 11.96
C SER A 18 -8.14 4.11 12.01
N GLY A 19 -7.00 3.71 11.47
CA GLY A 19 -5.76 4.48 11.48
C GLY A 19 -4.65 3.80 10.66
N PRO A 20 -3.40 4.28 10.79
CA PRO A 20 -2.26 3.69 10.11
C PRO A 20 -2.07 2.22 10.48
N VAL A 21 -1.75 1.39 9.48
CA VAL A 21 -1.40 -0.02 9.67
C VAL A 21 -0.05 -0.33 9.02
N ASP A 22 0.81 -1.04 9.75
CA ASP A 22 2.00 -1.61 9.16
C ASP A 22 1.65 -2.86 8.35
N CYS A 23 2.22 -2.96 7.17
CA CYS A 23 1.90 -3.98 6.18
C CYS A 23 3.08 -4.20 5.22
N ALA A 24 2.95 -5.22 4.38
CA ALA A 24 3.74 -5.38 3.18
C ALA A 24 2.88 -5.05 1.94
N VAL A 25 3.46 -4.38 0.95
CA VAL A 25 2.76 -3.93 -0.26
C VAL A 25 3.30 -4.62 -1.48
N GLN A 26 2.41 -5.12 -2.34
CA GLN A 26 2.74 -5.69 -3.65
C GLN A 26 1.99 -4.96 -4.77
N VAL A 27 2.66 -4.60 -5.88
CA VAL A 27 2.04 -3.89 -7.02
C VAL A 27 1.85 -4.78 -8.26
N ARG A 28 2.42 -5.99 -8.24
CA ARG A 28 2.30 -7.01 -9.29
C ARG A 28 2.19 -8.36 -8.61
N ALA A 29 1.32 -9.26 -9.09
CA ALA A 29 1.14 -10.58 -8.49
C ALA A 29 2.45 -11.40 -8.35
N HIS A 30 3.43 -11.15 -9.22
CA HIS A 30 4.76 -11.78 -9.17
C HIS A 30 5.89 -10.82 -8.72
N GLY A 31 5.53 -9.64 -8.21
CA GLY A 31 6.50 -8.64 -7.76
C GLY A 31 6.92 -8.84 -6.30
N GLU A 32 8.07 -8.28 -5.95
CA GLU A 32 8.52 -8.21 -4.57
C GLU A 32 7.51 -7.43 -3.70
N THR A 33 7.38 -7.86 -2.44
CA THR A 33 6.70 -7.09 -1.41
C THR A 33 7.67 -6.12 -0.74
N VAL A 34 7.15 -4.95 -0.35
CA VAL A 34 7.94 -3.96 0.40
C VAL A 34 7.19 -3.58 1.66
N ALA A 35 7.90 -3.54 2.79
CA ALA A 35 7.36 -3.05 4.06
C ALA A 35 6.88 -1.59 3.92
N ALA A 36 5.72 -1.31 4.48
CA ALA A 36 5.06 -0.03 4.36
C ALA A 36 4.12 0.24 5.52
N THR A 37 3.73 1.50 5.67
CA THR A 37 2.61 1.91 6.51
C THR A 37 1.50 2.44 5.62
N ALA A 38 0.31 1.85 5.69
CA ALA A 38 -0.86 2.25 4.91
C ALA A 38 -1.90 2.94 5.79
N GLU A 39 -2.58 3.95 5.25
CA GLU A 39 -3.59 4.73 5.97
C GLU A 39 -4.65 5.20 4.98
N LEU A 40 -5.93 5.05 5.34
CA LEU A 40 -7.01 5.66 4.58
C LEU A 40 -7.14 7.13 5.00
N VAL A 41 -6.97 8.06 4.06
CA VAL A 41 -7.11 9.51 4.28
C VAL A 41 -8.20 10.02 3.34
N GLY A 42 -9.39 10.27 3.90
CA GLY A 42 -10.59 10.50 3.08
C GLY A 42 -10.93 9.24 2.28
N ASP A 43 -10.99 9.36 0.96
CA ASP A 43 -11.27 8.23 0.05
C ASP A 43 -10.00 7.66 -0.61
N GLU A 44 -8.82 8.18 -0.25
CA GLU A 44 -7.53 7.77 -0.81
C GLU A 44 -6.74 6.91 0.18
N LEU A 45 -6.15 5.83 -0.34
CA LEU A 45 -5.21 5.02 0.40
C LEU A 45 -3.81 5.61 0.25
N LEU A 46 -3.25 6.17 1.32
CA LEU A 46 -1.86 6.61 1.37
C LEU A 46 -0.98 5.46 1.85
N VAL A 47 -0.01 5.08 1.03
CA VAL A 47 0.94 4.01 1.36
C VAL A 47 2.35 4.58 1.43
N ARG A 48 2.91 4.61 2.62
CA ARG A 48 4.28 5.07 2.91
C ARG A 48 5.24 3.89 2.86
N LEU A 49 6.04 3.79 1.80
CA LEU A 49 6.97 2.68 1.59
C LEU A 49 8.27 2.90 2.38
N HIS A 50 8.74 1.85 3.04
CA HIS A 50 10.01 1.87 3.79
C HIS A 50 11.22 1.66 2.88
N ALA A 51 11.01 1.05 1.70
CA ALA A 51 12.00 0.97 0.63
C ALA A 51 11.38 1.34 -0.74
N PRO A 52 12.17 1.71 -1.77
CA PRO A 52 11.62 2.02 -3.09
C PRO A 52 11.06 0.77 -3.78
N LEU A 53 9.89 0.88 -4.40
CA LEU A 53 9.31 -0.18 -5.26
C LEU A 53 9.49 0.21 -6.73
N ARG A 54 10.08 -0.68 -7.54
CA ARG A 54 10.38 -0.43 -8.96
C ARG A 54 9.22 -0.83 -9.87
N GLY A 55 9.13 -0.20 -11.04
CA GLY A 55 8.14 -0.57 -12.06
C GLY A 55 6.70 -0.32 -11.66
N VAL A 56 6.46 0.70 -10.81
CA VAL A 56 5.13 1.17 -10.42
C VAL A 56 4.59 2.17 -11.45
N ALA A 57 3.39 1.91 -11.93
CA ALA A 57 2.65 2.75 -12.85
C ALA A 57 1.20 2.94 -12.34
N ARG A 58 0.58 4.04 -12.76
CA ARG A 58 -0.84 4.30 -12.51
C ARG A 58 -1.69 3.21 -13.16
N GLY A 59 -2.82 2.87 -12.53
CA GLY A 59 -3.73 1.83 -13.00
C GLY A 59 -3.37 0.41 -12.56
N GLN A 60 -2.18 0.19 -11.99
CA GLN A 60 -1.85 -1.09 -11.35
C GLN A 60 -2.56 -1.23 -9.99
N THR A 61 -2.73 -2.46 -9.52
CA THR A 61 -3.28 -2.75 -8.20
C THR A 61 -2.16 -2.84 -7.17
N ALA A 62 -2.27 -2.09 -6.08
CA ALA A 62 -1.51 -2.34 -4.87
C ALA A 62 -2.32 -3.26 -3.95
N VAL A 63 -1.70 -4.34 -3.45
CA VAL A 63 -2.27 -5.26 -2.45
C VAL A 63 -1.51 -5.08 -1.15
N LEU A 64 -2.25 -4.98 -0.04
CA LEU A 64 -1.74 -4.86 1.31
C LEU A 64 -1.80 -6.22 2.01
N TYR A 65 -0.69 -6.63 2.59
CA TYR A 65 -0.54 -7.86 3.33
C TYR A 65 -0.17 -7.60 4.78
N ARG A 66 -0.75 -8.36 5.71
CA ARG A 66 -0.22 -8.49 7.07
C ARG A 66 0.65 -9.74 7.12
N PRO A 67 1.94 -9.61 7.47
CA PRO A 67 2.79 -10.77 7.69
C PRO A 67 2.21 -11.69 8.76
N ASP A 68 2.06 -12.98 8.44
CA ASP A 68 1.58 -13.99 9.37
C ASP A 68 2.38 -15.30 9.21
N PRO A 69 2.80 -15.97 10.29
CA PRO A 69 3.58 -17.21 10.20
C PRO A 69 2.89 -18.35 9.43
N GLY A 70 1.56 -18.38 9.38
CA GLY A 70 0.75 -19.34 8.63
C GLY A 70 0.51 -18.96 7.16
N GLY A 71 0.99 -17.79 6.74
CA GLY A 71 0.82 -17.22 5.40
C GLY A 71 0.18 -15.85 5.46
N ASP A 72 0.79 -14.89 4.77
CA ASP A 72 0.38 -13.49 4.81
C ASP A 72 -1.12 -13.28 4.51
N GLU A 73 -1.78 -12.50 5.36
CA GLU A 73 -3.20 -12.16 5.23
C GLU A 73 -3.36 -10.95 4.29
N VAL A 74 -4.26 -11.03 3.31
CA VAL A 74 -4.63 -9.87 2.49
C VAL A 74 -5.52 -8.93 3.31
N LEU A 75 -5.03 -7.73 3.60
CA LEU A 75 -5.80 -6.67 4.29
C LEU A 75 -6.72 -5.91 3.34
N GLY A 76 -6.27 -5.73 2.10
CA GLY A 76 -7.03 -4.99 1.09
C GLY A 76 -6.21 -4.66 -0.15
N SER A 77 -6.82 -3.88 -1.03
CA SER A 77 -6.19 -3.44 -2.27
C SER A 77 -6.67 -2.05 -2.69
N ALA A 78 -5.92 -1.39 -3.55
CA ALA A 78 -6.34 -0.14 -4.20
C ALA A 78 -5.71 -0.03 -5.59
N THR A 79 -6.35 0.73 -6.48
CA THR A 79 -5.75 1.07 -7.78
C THR A 79 -4.80 2.23 -7.61
N ILE A 80 -3.55 2.09 -8.04
CA ILE A 80 -2.53 3.13 -7.95
C ILE A 80 -2.94 4.33 -8.79
N ALA A 81 -3.19 5.43 -8.09
CA ALA A 81 -3.43 6.74 -8.64
C ALA A 81 -2.17 7.59 -8.68
N GLY A 82 -1.08 7.26 -7.97
CA GLY A 82 0.16 8.00 -8.06
C GLY A 82 1.31 7.37 -7.29
N SER A 83 2.53 7.76 -7.65
CA SER A 83 3.74 7.45 -6.90
C SER A 83 4.59 8.71 -6.82
N HIS A 84 5.15 8.98 -5.65
CA HIS A 84 6.01 10.14 -5.45
C HIS A 84 7.15 9.84 -4.48
N ARG A 85 8.28 10.50 -4.69
CA ARG A 85 9.39 10.53 -3.75
C ARG A 85 9.21 11.76 -2.88
N ARG A 86 8.80 11.59 -1.62
CA ARG A 86 8.94 12.69 -0.65
C ARG A 86 10.41 12.86 -0.32
N GLN A 87 10.96 14.02 -0.68
CA GLN A 87 12.16 14.53 -0.03
C GLN A 87 11.76 14.95 1.38
N THR A 88 12.47 14.46 2.38
CA THR A 88 12.30 14.93 3.75
C THR A 88 12.62 16.42 3.73
N ALA A 89 11.68 17.28 4.13
CA ALA A 89 12.01 18.66 4.44
C ALA A 89 12.94 18.64 5.66
N SER A 90 14.11 19.27 5.53
CA SER A 90 15.09 19.44 6.59
C SER A 90 14.57 20.32 7.72
#